data_AF-X7ENI7-F1
#
_entry.id   AF-X7ENI7-F1
#
_cell.length_a   1.000
_cell.length_b   1.000
_cell.length_c   1.000
_cell.angle_alpha   90.00
_cell.angle_beta   90.00
_cell.angle_gamma   90.00
#
_symmetry.space_group_name_H-M   'P 1'
#
loop_
_entity.id
_entity.type
_entity.pdbx_description
1 polymer ?
#
loop_
_entity_poly.entity_id
_entity_poly.type
_entity_poly.pdbx_seq_one_letter_code
_entity_poly.pdbx_strand_id
1 'polypeptide(L)' 'MPVTLAVYETIVAIYGPSFAKMFYRPVSVIR' A
#
# COMPACT_ATOMS: atom_id res chain seq x y z
N MET A 1 0.30 7.79 -2.38
CA MET A 1 -1.10 8.09 -2.05
C MET A 1 -1.52 7.33 -0.80
N PRO A 2 -2.24 7.97 0.14
CA PRO A 2 -2.80 7.28 1.30
C PRO A 2 -3.88 6.31 0.84
N VAL A 3 -3.75 5.04 1.22
CA VAL A 3 -4.75 3.98 0.94
C VAL A 3 -5.08 3.21 2.22
N THR A 4 -6.24 2.57 2.28
CA THR A 4 -6.54 1.68 3.42
C THR A 4 -5.58 0.49 3.45
N LEU A 5 -5.40 -0.14 4.61
CA LEU A 5 -4.52 -1.30 4.76
C LEU A 5 -4.91 -2.43 3.80
N ALA A 6 -6.21 -2.74 3.69
CA ALA A 6 -6.71 -3.77 2.79
C ALA A 6 -6.38 -3.48 1.32
N VAL A 7 -6.52 -2.22 0.88
CA VAL A 7 -6.15 -1.82 -0.49
C VAL A 7 -4.65 -1.93 -0.71
N TYR A 8 -3.84 -1.55 0.28
CA TYR A 8 -2.39 -1.70 0.21
C TYR A 8 -1.99 -3.17 0.05
N GLU A 9 -2.58 -4.09 0.82
CA GLU A 9 -2.30 -5.52 0.70
C GLU A 9 -2.70 -6.10 -0.66
N THR A 10 -3.86 -5.68 -1.21
CA THR A 10 -4.27 -6.06 -2.56
C THR A 10 -3.26 -5.56 -3.61
N ILE A 11 -2.76 -4.33 -3.48
CA ILE A 11 -1.75 -3.78 -4.40
C ILE A 11 -0.43 -4.54 -4.28
N VAL A 12 -0.01 -4.89 -3.06
CA VAL A 12 1.19 -5.72 -2.82
C VAL A 12 1.01 -7.10 -3.45
N ALA A 13 -0.16 -7.71 -3.34
CA ALA A 13 -0.43 -9.03 -3.92
C ALA A 13 -0.39 -9.03 -5.46
N ILE A 14 -0.86 -7.95 -6.10
CA ILE A 14 -0.94 -7.86 -7.58
C ILE A 14 0.41 -7.41 -8.19
N TYR A 15 1.03 -6.38 -7.61
CA TYR A 15 2.17 -5.68 -8.22
C TYR A 15 3.49 -5.89 -7.47
N GLY A 16 3.45 -6.55 -6.32
CA GLY A 16 4.60 -6.78 -5.47
C GLY A 16 4.90 -5.64 -4.49
N PRO A 17 5.70 -5.94 -3.44
CA PRO A 17 5.95 -5.01 -2.35
C PRO A 17 6.77 -3.78 -2.75
N SER A 18 7.68 -3.90 -3.73
CA SER A 18 8.52 -2.80 -4.20
C SER A 18 7.71 -1.71 -4.90
N PHE A 19 6.76 -2.13 -5.75
CA PHE A 19 5.82 -1.21 -6.41
C PHE A 19 4.90 -0.54 -5.39
N ALA A 20 4.31 -1.33 -4.49
CA ALA A 20 3.39 -0.82 -3.49
C ALA A 20 4.02 0.25 -2.60
N LYS A 21 5.26 0.05 -2.12
CA LYS A 21 5.99 1.03 -1.28
C LYS A 21 6.38 2.32 -2.01
N MET A 22 6.58 2.26 -3.32
CA MET A 22 6.98 3.42 -4.13
C MET A 22 5.82 4.39 -4.33
N PHE A 23 4.60 3.88 -4.54
CA PHE A 23 3.44 4.70 -4.93
C PHE A 23 2.38 4.83 -3.84
N TYR A 24 2.29 3.89 -2.91
CA TYR A 24 1.20 3.77 -1.94
C TYR A 24 1.73 3.68 -0.51
N ARG A 25 0.99 4.25 0.45
CA ARG A 25 1.28 4.11 1.87
C ARG A 25 -0.03 3.82 2.62
N PRO A 26 -0.08 2.80 3.48
CA PRO A 26 -1.27 2.52 4.26
C PRO A 26 -1.53 3.64 5.27
N VAL A 27 -2.78 4.10 5.36
CA VAL A 27 -3.22 5.19 6.25
C VAL A 27 -2.92 4.88 7.72
N SER A 28 -2.93 3.62 8.11
CA SER A 28 -2.55 3.15 9.45
C SER A 28 -1.09 3.43 9.82
N VAL A 29 -0.21 3.70 8.85
CA VAL A 29 1.20 4.06 9.06
C VAL A 29 1.42 5.58 9.10
N ILE A 30 0.42 6.38 8.75
CA ILE A 30 0.51 7.85 8.74
C ILE A 30 0.19 8.45 10.14
N ARG A 31 -0.29 7.63 11.09
CA ARG A 31 -0.56 8.02 12.48
C ARG A 31 0.58 7.66 13.41
#